data_AF-A0A5C6EV67-F1
#
_entry.id   AF-A0A5C6EV67-F1
#
_cell.length_a   1.000
_cell.length_b   1.000
_cell.length_c   1.000
_cell.angle_alpha   90.00
_cell.angle_beta   90.00
_cell.angle_gamma   90.00
#
_symmetry.space_group_name_H-M   'P 1'
#
loop_
_entity.id
_entity.type
_entity.pdbx_description
1 polymer ?
#
loop_
_entity_poly.entity_id
_entity_poly.type
_entity_poly.pdbx_seq_one_letter_code
_entity_poly.pdbx_strand_id
1 'polypeptide(L)'
;MRQRTSILLAAFALSVIVIATYRLAYAGDDDPAGHKNMYGFGDSPCLVTFDLGGSDGVEQTVLVDTEIVVVGGKRFLNGVVTDNYPEVNVAYPGTRAFVALDRIAYLQFLPAPETENDGAERRETTE
;
A
#
# COMPACT_ATOMS: atom_id res chain seq x y z
N MET A 1 -31.43 -45.33 20.67
CA MET A 1 -31.78 -43.99 20.16
C MET A 1 -30.88 -42.87 20.69
N ARG A 2 -30.66 -42.73 22.02
CA ARG A 2 -29.83 -41.65 22.61
C ARG A 2 -28.42 -41.49 22.02
N GLN A 3 -27.73 -42.59 21.72
CA GLN A 3 -26.34 -42.56 21.23
C GLN A 3 -26.18 -41.93 19.83
N ARG A 4 -27.16 -42.10 18.95
CA ARG A 4 -27.15 -41.47 17.61
C ARG A 4 -27.38 -39.97 17.68
N THR A 5 -28.22 -39.52 18.62
CA THR A 5 -28.51 -38.10 18.84
C THR A 5 -27.28 -37.36 19.37
N SER A 6 -26.52 -37.98 20.28
CA SER A 6 -25.28 -37.41 20.81
C SER A 6 -24.18 -37.26 19.76
N ILE A 7 -24.05 -38.24 18.85
CA ILE A 7 -23.06 -38.20 17.75
C ILE A 7 -23.41 -37.08 16.75
N LEU A 8 -24.69 -36.95 16.37
CA LEU A 8 -25.15 -35.89 15.49
C LEU A 8 -24.92 -34.49 16.09
N LEU A 9 -25.18 -34.33 17.39
CA LEU A 9 -24.95 -33.06 18.07
C LEU A 9 -23.47 -32.68 18.11
N ALA A 10 -22.59 -33.66 18.36
CA ALA A 10 -21.14 -33.45 18.37
C ALA A 10 -20.60 -33.10 16.98
N ALA A 11 -21.07 -33.77 15.93
CA ALA A 11 -20.71 -33.45 14.55
C ALA A 11 -21.16 -32.04 14.15
N PHE A 12 -22.36 -31.63 14.54
CA PHE A 12 -22.86 -30.29 14.30
C PHE A 12 -22.03 -29.23 15.03
N ALA A 13 -21.73 -29.43 16.32
CA ALA A 13 -20.89 -28.53 17.10
C ALA A 13 -19.48 -28.38 16.47
N LEU A 14 -18.88 -29.49 16.02
CA LEU A 14 -17.59 -29.46 15.33
C LEU A 14 -17.65 -28.65 14.02
N SER A 15 -18.72 -28.82 13.23
CA SER A 15 -18.89 -28.07 11.98
C SER A 15 -19.03 -26.56 12.21
N VAL A 16 -19.73 -26.14 13.26
CA VAL A 16 -19.87 -24.73 13.64
C VAL A 16 -18.52 -24.15 14.06
N ILE A 17 -17.73 -24.90 14.85
CA ILE A 17 -16.38 -24.47 15.25
C ILE A 17 -15.50 -24.29 14.00
N VAL A 18 -15.46 -25.26 13.09
CA VAL A 18 -14.64 -25.16 11.87
C VAL A 18 -15.02 -23.94 11.02
N ILE A 19 -16.31 -23.67 10.85
CA ILE A 19 -16.78 -22.50 10.08
C ILE A 19 -16.43 -21.19 10.80
N ALA A 20 -16.56 -21.14 12.13
CA ALA A 20 -16.21 -19.96 12.92
C ALA A 20 -14.71 -19.67 12.88
N THR A 21 -13.86 -20.69 13.02
CA THR A 21 -12.40 -20.54 12.94
C THR A 21 -11.96 -20.13 11.54
N TYR A 22 -12.59 -20.67 10.49
CA TYR A 22 -12.36 -20.23 9.11
C TYR A 22 -12.73 -18.75 8.96
N ARG A 23 -13.93 -18.33 9.36
CA ARG A 23 -14.35 -16.92 9.28
C ARG A 23 -13.42 -15.98 10.05
N LEU A 24 -12.97 -16.36 11.24
CA LEU A 24 -12.02 -15.57 12.04
C LEU A 24 -10.64 -15.44 11.38
N ALA A 25 -10.17 -16.48 10.70
CA ALA A 25 -8.90 -16.43 9.98
C ALA A 25 -8.92 -15.45 8.80
N TYR A 26 -10.07 -15.25 8.15
CA TYR A 26 -10.21 -14.35 6.99
C TYR A 26 -10.84 -12.99 7.31
N ALA A 27 -11.33 -12.77 8.54
CA ALA A 27 -12.01 -11.53 8.93
C ALA A 27 -11.15 -10.27 8.89
N GLY A 28 -9.83 -10.40 8.68
CA GLY A 28 -8.90 -9.28 8.54
C GLY A 28 -8.25 -9.15 7.16
N ASP A 29 -8.60 -10.01 6.18
CA ASP A 29 -7.94 -10.05 4.86
C ASP A 29 -8.71 -9.36 3.74
N ASP A 30 -10.00 -9.08 3.93
CA ASP A 30 -10.78 -8.36 2.95
C ASP A 30 -10.50 -6.85 3.01
N ASP A 31 -10.27 -6.25 1.84
CA ASP A 31 -10.06 -4.82 1.66
C ASP A 31 -11.25 -4.02 2.25
N PRO A 32 -11.02 -2.99 3.09
CA PRO A 32 -12.11 -2.23 3.69
C PRO A 32 -13.01 -1.61 2.60
N ALA A 33 -14.31 -1.54 2.90
CA ALA A 33 -15.35 -1.19 1.93
C ALA A 33 -15.24 0.22 1.30
N GLY A 34 -14.22 1.00 1.66
CA GLY A 34 -13.98 2.38 1.22
C GLY A 34 -13.18 2.55 -0.07
N HIS A 35 -12.41 1.55 -0.53
CA HIS A 35 -11.49 1.73 -1.67
C HIS A 35 -12.14 1.55 -3.06
N LYS A 36 -13.43 1.85 -3.21
CA LYS A 36 -14.11 1.82 -4.52
C LYS A 36 -13.76 3.09 -5.32
N ASN A 37 -13.27 2.92 -6.55
CA ASN A 37 -12.91 3.98 -7.50
C ASN A 37 -11.56 4.68 -7.26
N MET A 38 -10.57 3.99 -6.69
CA MET A 38 -9.19 4.47 -6.77
C MET A 38 -8.64 4.22 -8.18
N TYR A 39 -8.33 5.29 -8.89
CA TYR A 39 -7.66 5.25 -10.19
C TYR A 39 -6.14 5.30 -9.98
N GLY A 40 -5.38 4.79 -10.97
CA GLY A 40 -3.92 4.85 -10.94
C GLY A 40 -3.42 6.29 -10.87
N PHE A 41 -2.27 6.48 -10.21
CA PHE A 41 -1.70 7.80 -9.90
C PHE A 41 -0.92 8.41 -11.09
N GLY A 42 -0.86 7.70 -12.22
CA GLY A 42 -0.11 8.11 -13.42
C GLY A 42 1.39 8.13 -13.17
N ASP A 43 2.13 8.86 -14.01
CA ASP A 43 3.59 8.95 -13.93
C ASP A 43 4.07 10.02 -12.93
N SER A 44 3.15 10.61 -12.15
CA SER A 44 3.49 11.69 -11.22
C SER A 44 4.06 11.14 -9.91
N PRO A 45 5.21 11.66 -9.44
CA PRO A 45 5.74 11.32 -8.14
C PRO A 45 4.73 11.69 -7.04
N CYS A 46 4.62 10.84 -6.03
CA CYS A 46 3.65 10.97 -4.95
C CYS A 46 4.36 11.01 -3.60
N LEU A 47 4.17 12.09 -2.83
CA LEU A 47 4.46 12.11 -1.40
C LEU A 47 3.39 11.30 -0.68
N VAL A 48 3.82 10.30 0.06
CA VAL A 48 2.97 9.42 0.86
C VAL A 48 3.35 9.59 2.32
N THR A 49 2.40 10.06 3.12
CA THR A 49 2.52 10.14 4.58
C THR A 49 1.67 9.04 5.19
N PHE A 50 2.28 8.15 5.98
CA PHE A 50 1.60 7.00 6.55
C PHE A 50 1.83 6.87 8.05
N ASP A 51 0.81 6.36 8.73
CA ASP A 51 0.80 6.11 10.18
C ASP A 51 1.26 4.68 10.47
N LEU A 52 2.43 4.56 11.08
CA LEU A 52 3.00 3.28 11.51
C LEU A 52 2.17 2.62 12.62
N GLY A 53 1.34 3.41 13.31
CA GLY A 53 0.50 3.01 14.43
C GLY A 53 1.30 2.94 15.74
N GLY A 54 0.66 3.33 16.84
CA GLY A 54 1.29 3.27 18.17
C GLY A 54 2.23 4.45 18.44
N SER A 55 3.40 4.18 19.04
CA SER A 55 4.39 5.20 19.43
C SER A 55 5.35 5.60 18.32
N ASP A 56 5.35 4.88 17.21
CA ASP A 56 6.38 5.00 16.16
C ASP A 56 6.13 6.20 15.24
N GLY A 57 4.97 6.84 15.38
CA GLY A 57 4.67 8.13 14.77
C GLY A 57 4.27 8.05 13.30
N VAL A 58 4.47 9.18 12.61
CA VAL A 58 4.13 9.37 11.21
C VAL A 58 5.42 9.34 10.39
N GLU A 59 5.43 8.55 9.32
CA GLU A 59 6.55 8.45 8.38
C GLU A 59 6.14 8.99 7.00
N GLN A 60 7.13 9.46 6.25
CA GLN A 60 6.93 10.01 4.91
C GLN A 60 7.87 9.33 3.93
N THR A 61 7.38 9.07 2.72
CA THR A 61 8.19 8.60 1.60
C THR A 61 7.70 9.22 0.30
N VAL A 62 8.55 9.24 -0.71
CA VAL A 62 8.17 9.66 -2.07
C VAL A 62 8.26 8.47 -3.00
N LEU A 63 7.16 8.19 -3.70
CA LEU A 63 7.04 7.09 -4.63
C LEU A 63 6.92 7.59 -6.07
N VAL A 64 7.66 6.99 -6.99
CA VAL A 64 7.49 7.11 -8.44
C VAL A 64 6.90 5.82 -9.02
N ASP A 65 6.39 5.88 -10.25
CA ASP A 65 5.76 4.76 -10.95
C ASP A 65 4.67 4.10 -10.10
N THR A 66 3.78 4.93 -9.54
CA THR A 66 2.83 4.52 -8.52
C THR A 66 1.59 3.83 -9.08
N GLU A 67 1.30 2.65 -8.55
CA GLU A 67 0.16 1.83 -8.95
C GLU A 67 -0.54 1.21 -7.74
N ILE A 68 -1.84 0.90 -7.89
CA ILE A 68 -2.57 0.13 -6.91
C ILE A 68 -2.50 -1.35 -7.26
N VAL A 69 -1.94 -2.14 -6.35
CA VAL A 69 -1.80 -3.60 -6.50
C VAL A 69 -2.60 -4.32 -5.42
N VAL A 70 -2.98 -5.56 -5.71
CA VAL A 70 -3.63 -6.45 -4.76
C VAL A 70 -2.66 -7.54 -4.33
N VAL A 71 -2.36 -7.63 -3.05
CA VAL A 71 -1.49 -8.66 -2.46
C VAL A 71 -2.26 -9.35 -1.34
N GLY A 72 -2.50 -10.66 -1.48
CA GLY A 72 -3.21 -11.43 -0.46
C GLY A 72 -4.64 -10.94 -0.18
N GLY A 73 -5.34 -10.39 -1.18
CA GLY A 73 -6.70 -9.86 -1.02
C GLY A 73 -6.79 -8.40 -0.54
N LYS A 74 -5.68 -7.81 -0.11
CA LYS A 74 -5.58 -6.41 0.32
C LYS A 74 -5.00 -5.52 -0.76
N ARG A 75 -5.45 -4.26 -0.82
CA ARG A 75 -4.92 -3.26 -1.73
C ARG A 75 -3.76 -2.48 -1.10
N PHE A 76 -2.71 -2.29 -1.90
CA PHE A 76 -1.52 -1.53 -1.53
C PHE A 76 -1.24 -0.48 -2.60
N LEU A 77 -0.70 0.66 -2.16
CA LEU A 77 0.02 1.57 -3.02
C LEU A 77 1.43 1.03 -3.21
N ASN A 78 1.78 0.73 -4.46
CA ASN A 78 3.08 0.23 -4.88
C ASN A 78 3.80 1.33 -5.66
N GLY A 79 5.11 1.43 -5.50
CA GLY A 79 5.95 2.36 -6.25
C GLY A 79 7.42 2.19 -5.89
N VAL A 80 8.29 2.91 -6.59
CA VAL A 80 9.73 2.94 -6.29
C VAL A 80 10.04 4.17 -5.43
N VAL A 81 10.76 3.97 -4.34
CA VAL A 81 11.18 5.07 -3.45
C VAL A 81 12.21 5.95 -4.16
N THR A 82 12.00 7.27 -4.14
CA THR A 82 12.94 8.24 -4.71
C THR A 82 13.42 9.25 -3.67
N ASP A 83 14.70 9.60 -3.74
CA ASP A 83 15.36 10.65 -2.96
C ASP A 83 15.54 11.96 -3.75
N ASN A 84 14.86 12.09 -4.90
CA ASN A 84 14.91 13.30 -5.73
C ASN A 84 14.29 14.56 -5.07
N TYR A 85 13.71 14.41 -3.87
CA TYR A 85 13.08 15.47 -3.08
C TYR A 85 13.84 15.61 -1.76
N PRO A 86 14.90 16.45 -1.71
CA PRO A 86 15.81 16.52 -0.57
C PRO A 86 15.15 17.00 0.73
N GLU A 87 13.99 17.65 0.65
CA GLU A 87 13.16 18.04 1.79
C GLU A 87 12.48 16.86 2.51
N VAL A 88 12.42 15.68 1.87
CA VAL A 88 11.85 14.46 2.44
C VAL A 88 12.98 13.45 2.70
N ASN A 89 13.18 13.11 3.97
CA ASN A 89 14.11 12.04 4.32
C ASN A 89 13.48 10.67 4.04
N VAL A 90 13.89 10.04 2.94
CA VAL A 90 13.35 8.74 2.52
C VAL A 90 14.26 7.59 2.96
N ALA A 91 13.65 6.49 3.43
CA ALA A 91 14.36 5.26 3.73
C ALA A 91 14.52 4.40 2.46
N TYR A 92 15.73 3.91 2.21
CA TYR A 92 16.04 2.94 1.14
C TYR A 92 15.64 3.39 -0.29
N PRO A 93 16.25 4.47 -0.81
CA PRO A 93 15.97 4.94 -2.17
C PRO A 93 16.28 3.87 -3.22
N GLY A 94 15.50 3.88 -4.31
CA GLY A 94 15.58 2.91 -5.41
C GLY A 94 14.91 1.56 -5.13
N THR A 95 14.37 1.35 -3.91
CA THR A 95 13.67 0.12 -3.58
C THR A 95 12.17 0.22 -3.87
N ARG A 96 11.53 -0.90 -4.19
CA ARG A 96 10.09 -0.97 -4.38
C ARG A 96 9.40 -1.09 -3.02
N ALA A 97 8.49 -0.17 -2.74
CA ALA A 97 7.72 -0.12 -1.49
C ALA A 97 6.26 -0.52 -1.74
N PHE A 98 5.66 -1.15 -0.72
CA PHE A 98 4.24 -1.49 -0.68
C PHE A 98 3.63 -0.88 0.57
N VAL A 99 2.83 0.18 0.40
CA VAL A 99 2.18 0.89 1.49
C VAL A 99 0.71 0.48 1.55
N ALA A 100 0.27 -0.05 2.68
CA ALA A 100 -1.11 -0.44 2.86
C ALA A 100 -2.01 0.81 2.86
N LEU A 101 -3.10 0.80 2.10
CA LEU A 101 -3.93 1.99 1.89
C LEU A 101 -4.60 2.50 3.18
N ASP A 102 -4.91 1.59 4.10
CA ASP A 102 -5.46 1.89 5.42
C ASP A 102 -4.46 2.58 6.36
N ARG A 103 -3.17 2.54 6.04
CA ARG A 103 -2.10 3.25 6.76
C ARG A 103 -1.77 4.61 6.18
N ILE A 104 -2.25 4.93 4.98
CA ILE A 104 -1.98 6.24 4.36
C ILE A 104 -2.83 7.29 5.05
N ALA A 105 -2.17 8.21 5.76
CA ALA A 105 -2.81 9.35 6.38
C ALA A 105 -3.04 10.49 5.37
N TYR A 106 -2.09 10.68 4.45
CA TYR A 106 -2.13 11.74 3.44
C TYR A 106 -1.32 11.36 2.20
N LEU A 107 -1.81 11.76 1.03
CA LEU A 107 -1.16 11.55 -0.26
C LEU A 107 -1.21 12.83 -1.08
N GLN A 108 -0.08 13.23 -1.64
CA GLN A 108 0.06 14.43 -2.45
C GLN A 108 0.87 14.16 -3.72
N PHE A 109 0.36 14.63 -4.86
CA PHE A 109 1.12 14.65 -6.10
C PHE A 109 2.19 15.75 -6.03
N LEU A 110 3.42 15.38 -6.36
CA LEU A 110 4.55 16.30 -6.47
C LEU A 110 4.78 16.64 -7.95
N PRO A 111 5.26 17.86 -8.26
CA PRO A 111 5.75 18.16 -9.59
C PRO A 111 6.93 17.23 -9.92
N ALA A 112 7.09 16.86 -11.18
CA ALA A 112 8.27 16.12 -11.63
C ALA A 112 9.54 16.87 -11.16
N PRO A 113 10.57 16.16 -10.65
CA PRO A 113 11.79 16.81 -10.23
C PRO A 113 12.35 17.56 -11.44
N GLU A 114 12.77 18.81 -11.25
CA GLU A 114 13.46 19.56 -12.28
C GLU A 114 14.72 18.78 -12.64
N THR A 115 14.68 18.02 -13.73
CA THR A 115 15.89 17.44 -14.31
C THR A 115 16.76 18.63 -14.69
N GLU A 116 17.83 18.85 -13.93
CA GLU A 116 18.91 19.78 -14.21
C GLU A 116 19.57 19.36 -15.54
N ASN A 117 18.93 19.67 -16.66
CA ASN A 117 19.36 19.24 -17.99
C ASN A 117 18.93 20.19 -19.10
N ASP A 118 19.02 21.50 -18.86
CA ASP A 118 18.89 22.54 -19.89
C ASP A 118 20.15 23.44 -19.99
N GLY A 119 21.32 22.90 -19.60
CA GLY A 119 22.60 23.62 -19.57
C GLY A 119 23.64 23.22 -20.63
N ALA A 120 23.36 22.24 -21.51
CA ALA A 120 24.40 21.62 -22.35
C ALA A 120 24.33 21.91 -23.86
N GLU A 121 23.35 22.65 -24.37
CA GLU A 121 23.28 22.99 -25.80
C GLU A 121 23.04 24.49 -26.02
N ARG A 122 24.09 25.30 -25.89
CA ARG A 122 24.18 26.65 -26.52
C ARG A 122 25.60 27.20 -26.44
N ARG A 123 26.52 26.54 -27.14
CA ARG A 123 27.74 27.20 -27.64
C ARG A 123 27.91 26.79 -29.10
N GLU A 124 26.98 27.26 -29.94
CA GLU A 124 27.26 27.44 -31.35
C GLU A 124 28.37 28.49 -31.48
N THR A 125 29.51 27.98 -31.92
CA THR A 125 30.56 28.60 -32.71
C THR A 125 30.10 29.89 -33.40
N THR A 126 30.57 31.03 -32.92
CA THR A 126 30.61 32.25 -33.74
C THR A 126 32.03 32.35 -34.30
N GLU A 127 32.13 32.13 -35.62
CA GLU A 127 33.28 32.51 -36.45
C GLU A 127 33.43 34.03 -36.52
#